data_AF-K1XN38-F1
#
_entry.id   AF-K1XN38-F1
#
_cell.length_a   1.000
_cell.length_b   1.000
_cell.length_c   1.000
_cell.angle_alpha   90.00
_cell.angle_beta   90.00
_cell.angle_gamma   90.00
#
_symmetry.space_group_name_H-M   'P 1'
#
loop_
_entity.id
_entity.type
_entity.pdbx_description
1 polymer ?
#
loop_
_entity_poly.entity_id
_entity_poly.type
_entity_poly.pdbx_seq_one_letter_code
_entity_poly.pdbx_strand_id
1 'polypeptide(L)' 'MKTKVVIDRIEEDFAVIELDMDNYINVPLKYLPAGVKEGQVLILSIEEYHS' A
#
# COMPACT_ATOMS: atom_id res chain seq x y z
N MET A 1 -10.07 9.42 5.51
CA MET A 1 -9.45 10.05 4.30
C MET A 1 -9.17 8.96 3.27
N LYS A 2 -9.22 9.26 1.96
CA LYS A 2 -8.78 8.32 0.91
C LYS A 2 -7.65 8.96 0.11
N THR A 3 -6.59 8.21 -0.17
CA THR A 3 -5.49 8.67 -1.03
C THR A 3 -5.10 7.60 -2.04
N LYS A 4 -4.56 8.02 -3.18
CA LYS A 4 -4.00 7.13 -4.20
C LYS A 4 -2.55 6.85 -3.85
N VAL A 5 -2.15 5.60 -3.95
CA VAL A 5 -0.79 5.14 -3.68
C VAL A 5 -0.35 4.20 -4.80
N VAL A 6 0.95 4.04 -5.00
CA VAL A 6 1.52 3.15 -6.01
C VAL A 6 2.35 2.07 -5.33
N ILE A 7 2.22 0.83 -5.78
CA ILE A 7 3.17 -0.23 -5.42
C ILE A 7 4.46 0.06 -6.18
N ASP A 8 5.49 0.53 -5.49
CA ASP A 8 6.81 0.79 -6.06
C ASP A 8 7.47 -0.55 -6.44
N ARG A 9 7.59 -1.44 -5.46
CA ARG A 9 8.18 -2.77 -5.62
C ARG A 9 7.60 -3.81 -4.68
N ILE A 10 7.79 -5.09 -5.01
CA ILE A 10 7.40 -6.23 -4.17
C ILE A 10 8.66 -6.97 -3.73
N GLU A 11 8.84 -7.12 -2.42
CA GLU A 11 9.99 -7.78 -1.81
C GLU A 11 9.49 -8.91 -0.90
N GLU A 12 9.82 -10.16 -1.24
CA GLU A 12 9.45 -11.35 -0.47
C GLU A 12 7.97 -11.39 -0.04
N ASP A 13 7.68 -11.01 1.21
CA ASP A 13 6.36 -11.05 1.84
C ASP A 13 5.71 -9.67 2.06
N PHE A 14 6.31 -8.58 1.57
CA PHE A 14 5.76 -7.22 1.64
C PHE A 14 5.82 -6.47 0.30
N ALA A 15 4.93 -5.50 0.16
CA ALA A 15 4.99 -4.50 -0.89
C ALA A 15 5.52 -3.19 -0.31
N VAL A 16 6.40 -2.52 -1.05
CA VAL A 16 6.81 -1.14 -0.77
C VAL A 16 5.86 -0.23 -1.53
N ILE A 17 5.14 0.61 -0.78
CA ILE A 17 4.10 1.49 -1.31
C ILE A 17 4.57 2.94 -1.17
N GLU A 18 4.59 3.68 -2.26
CA GLU A 18 4.84 5.13 -2.29
C GLU A 18 3.57 5.88 -1.89
N LEU A 19 3.65 6.64 -0.79
CA LEU A 19 2.56 7.48 -0.29
C LEU A 19 2.55 8.86 -0.94
N ASP A 20 3.73 9.47 -1.05
CA ASP A 20 4.04 10.72 -1.75
C ASP A 20 5.56 10.80 -2.01
N MET A 21 6.04 11.90 -2.62
CA MET A 21 7.45 12.06 -3.01
C MET A 21 8.42 11.72 -1.86
N ASP A 22 9.17 10.63 -2.04
CA ASP A 22 10.16 10.08 -1.11
C ASP A 22 9.61 9.44 0.18
N ASN A 23 8.28 9.33 0.36
CA ASN A 23 7.66 8.66 1.50
C ASN A 23 7.13 7.28 1.12
N TYR A 24 7.63 6.25 1.81
CA TYR A 24 7.29 4.85 1.55
C TYR A 24 6.83 4.13 2.82
N ILE A 25 5.95 3.15 2.64
CA ILE A 25 5.57 2.21 3.70
C ILE A 25 5.71 0.76 3.21
N ASN A 26 6.10 -0.13 4.13
CA ASN A 26 6.11 -1.56 3.88
C ASN A 26 4.78 -2.14 4.36
N VAL A 27 4.02 -2.75 3.44
CA VAL A 27 2.75 -3.41 3.76
C VAL A 27 2.87 -4.90 3.47
N PRO A 28 2.67 -5.78 4.48
CA PRO A 28 2.64 -7.22 4.25
C PRO A 28 1.62 -7.60 3.19
N LEU A 29 2.01 -8.48 2.26
CA LEU A 29 1.18 -8.88 1.12
C LEU A 29 -0.19 -9.44 1.54
N LYS A 30 -0.27 -10.06 2.73
CA LYS A 30 -1.52 -10.59 3.29
C LYS A 30 -2.60 -9.53 3.56
N TYR A 31 -2.23 -8.25 3.65
CA TYR A 31 -3.18 -7.14 3.85
C TYR A 31 -3.56 -6.45 2.54
N LEU A 32 -2.99 -6.89 1.42
CA LEU A 32 -3.25 -6.34 0.10
C LEU A 32 -4.18 -7.25 -0.70
N PRO A 33 -4.83 -6.72 -1.76
CA PRO A 33 -5.57 -7.55 -2.70
C PRO A 33 -4.69 -8.67 -3.28
N ALA A 34 -5.29 -9.82 -3.56
CA ALA A 34 -4.56 -10.92 -4.17
C ALA A 34 -4.06 -10.55 -5.58
N GLY A 35 -2.83 -10.95 -5.90
CA GLY A 35 -2.26 -10.77 -7.24
C GLY A 35 -1.86 -9.33 -7.58
N VAL A 36 -1.62 -8.49 -6.56
CA VAL A 36 -1.07 -7.14 -6.75
C VAL A 36 0.29 -7.16 -7.46
N LYS A 37 0.59 -6.10 -8.20
CA LYS A 37 1.81 -5.97 -9.02
C LYS A 37 2.49 -4.63 -8.81
N GLU A 38 3.79 -4.59 -9.08
CA GLU A 38 4.55 -3.34 -9.18
C GLU A 38 3.94 -2.38 -10.22
N GLY A 39 3.97 -1.09 -9.92
CA GLY A 39 3.32 -0.03 -10.70
C GLY A 39 1.79 0.04 -10.55
N GLN A 40 1.17 -0.86 -9.80
CA GLN A 40 -0.28 -0.82 -9.59
C GLN A 40 -0.68 0.31 -8.64
N VAL A 41 -1.72 1.05 -9.03
CA VAL A 41 -2.33 2.10 -8.19
C VAL A 41 -3.37 1.47 -7.26
N LEU A 42 -3.27 1.76 -5.97
CA LEU A 42 -4.25 1.39 -4.94
C LEU A 42 -4.92 2.63 -4.33
N ILE A 43 -6.06 2.43 -3.68
CA ILE A 43 -6.69 3.43 -2.82
C ILE A 43 -6.49 3.00 -1.37
N LEU A 44 -5.73 3.80 -0.61
CA LEU A 44 -5.56 3.62 0.82
C LEU A 44 -6.60 4.45 1.58
N SER A 45 -7.26 3.84 2.56
CA SER A 45 -8.16 4.53 3.49
C SER A 45 -7.90 4.09 4.92
N ILE A 46 -7.84 5.07 5.82
CA ILE A 46 -7.73 4.84 7.27
C ILE A 46 -9.02 5.33 7.91
N GLU A 47 -9.58 4.48 8.77
CA GLU A 47 -10.74 4.76 9.61
C GLU A 47 -10.32 4.65 11.07
N GLU A 48 -10.75 5.60 11.89
CA GLU A 48 -10.54 5.55 13.33
C GLU A 48 -11.54 4.57 13.94
N TYR A 49 -11.03 3.59 14.69
CA TYR A 49 -11.88 2.68 15.44
C TYR A 49 -12.20 3.29 16.80
N HIS A 50 -13.49 3.51 17.06
CA HIS A 50 -13.98 3.89 18.39
C HIS A 50 -14.53 2.64 19.09
N SER A 51 -14.00 2.35 20.28
CA SER A 51 -14.40 1.24 21.17
C SER A 51 -15.72 1.50 21.89
#